data_AF-A0A6T8YRL7-F1
#
_entry.id   AF-A0A6T8YRL7-F1
#
_cell.length_a   1.000
_cell.length_b   1.000
_cell.length_c   1.000
_cell.angle_alpha   90.00
_cell.angle_beta   90.00
_cell.angle_gamma   90.00
#
_symmetry.space_group_name_H-M   'P 1'
#
loop_
_entity.id
_entity.type
_entity.pdbx_description
1 polymer ?
#
loop_
_entity_poly.entity_id
_entity_poly.type
_entity_poly.pdbx_seq_one_letter_code
_entity_poly.pdbx_strand_id
1 'polypeptide(L)'
;AAPAPAAPAGATRDCDCCFDSVAVTEGVFCPGKAHFFCGTCLTNFLTAFKTAEYADQKKGKGRALCPMKDSELPFGDGAIVAFVPQDVFDDYLQIRIKVAEQGIQEQMEKENQDKIEELKTKLAAATGSGEELELNKHRLKIIDDIFTLKCPRCGAAFLDYDNCSAISCAACKCGFCSYCLEDCGADAHQHFYKNKSKCPNEGGPLFIDNAKWQVYQSRRKGKLLCRYLAKVPEALRKKVADLCAPDAKDLGVEMPEDLTDKALDPEAHGHVRMQLSVPRKLRGRLAAKAKTLFKGEVKLKLPDPKAKVTVNSASGALQVIVKKAPTNDVKAKNIAARLPNGHDVVIDDQWVECGCPKEKINNGFVKEKHVVGRPTGGSKSSIADAGGHGGVLVRKQATQDEGKNSIKFIDDGTEVNVVRHWVEVKWDGPAAGGGFGGIKAGKGFVLAEDLPEDDVQLTGPVDGCWAAAAEVEKELEVEVLAKVEGAKAGAKAKAKAKGRGGRGRGRG
;
A
#
# COMPACT_ATOMS: atom_id res chain seq x y z
N ALA A 1 28.51 28.33 35.34
CA ALA A 1 29.25 28.10 36.58
C ALA A 1 30.73 28.30 36.27
N ALA A 2 31.47 29.03 37.11
CA ALA A 2 32.91 29.09 37.00
C ALA A 2 33.49 27.67 37.12
N PRO A 3 34.51 27.29 36.33
CA PRO A 3 35.13 25.97 36.46
C PRO A 3 35.68 25.84 37.89
N ALA A 4 35.36 24.73 38.55
CA ALA A 4 35.92 24.42 39.85
C ALA A 4 37.46 24.41 39.75
N PRO A 5 38.18 24.92 40.76
CA PRO A 5 39.64 24.92 40.75
C PRO A 5 40.15 23.49 40.57
N ALA A 6 41.11 23.31 39.66
CA ALA A 6 41.71 22.01 39.38
C ALA A 6 42.29 21.45 40.70
N ALA A 7 41.74 20.32 41.16
CA ALA A 7 42.20 19.66 42.37
C ALA A 7 43.69 19.28 42.22
N PRO A 8 44.50 19.38 43.30
CA PRO A 8 45.90 18.98 43.23
C PRO A 8 46.02 17.50 42.83
N ALA A 9 46.97 17.21 41.93
CA ALA A 9 47.21 15.84 41.46
C ALA A 9 47.47 14.91 42.65
N GLY A 10 46.66 13.85 42.77
CA GLY A 10 46.72 12.90 43.89
C GLY A 10 45.76 13.17 45.06
N ALA A 11 44.91 14.20 44.99
CA ALA A 11 43.84 14.38 45.97
C ALA A 11 42.85 13.20 45.95
N THR A 12 42.61 12.61 47.11
CA THR A 12 41.56 11.60 47.33
C THR A 12 40.39 12.21 48.09
N ARG A 13 39.20 11.63 47.93
CA ARG A 13 38.00 11.99 48.68
C ARG A 13 37.11 10.77 48.88
N ASP A 14 36.42 10.74 50.00
CA ASP A 14 35.49 9.66 50.33
C ASP A 14 34.19 9.82 49.53
N CYS A 15 33.73 8.75 48.90
CA CYS A 15 32.45 8.71 48.21
C CYS A 15 31.31 8.78 49.24
N ASP A 16 30.38 9.72 49.09
CA ASP A 16 29.22 9.89 49.99
C ASP A 16 28.20 8.73 49.90
N CYS A 17 28.40 7.77 48.99
CA CYS A 17 27.52 6.61 48.82
C CYS A 17 28.11 5.30 49.34
N CYS A 18 29.37 4.97 49.02
CA CYS A 18 30.03 3.74 49.48
C CYS A 18 31.07 3.95 50.58
N PHE A 19 31.44 5.20 50.88
CA PHE A 19 32.48 5.60 51.83
C PHE A 19 33.91 5.16 51.47
N ASP A 20 34.14 4.68 50.25
CA ASP A 20 35.49 4.39 49.76
C ASP A 20 36.24 5.68 49.40
N SER A 21 37.52 5.76 49.78
CA SER A 21 38.42 6.84 49.37
C SER A 21 38.92 6.59 47.94
N VAL A 22 38.49 7.43 46.99
CA VAL A 22 38.91 7.33 45.58
C VAL A 22 39.57 8.63 45.13
N ALA A 23 40.29 8.60 44.00
CA ALA A 23 40.87 9.81 43.43
C ALA A 23 39.75 10.77 43.01
N VAL A 24 39.92 12.07 43.24
CA VAL A 24 38.92 13.09 42.86
C VAL A 24 38.61 13.07 41.35
N THR A 25 39.57 12.60 40.54
CA THR A 25 39.44 12.42 39.08
C THR A 25 38.64 11.19 38.66
N GLU A 26 38.17 10.36 39.60
CA GLU A 26 37.39 9.14 39.34
C GLU A 26 35.92 9.28 39.77
N GLY A 27 35.47 10.51 40.03
CA GLY A 27 34.13 10.77 40.51
C GLY A 27 33.60 12.15 40.17
N VAL A 28 32.33 12.37 40.50
CA VAL A 28 31.60 13.60 40.20
C VAL A 28 31.15 14.29 41.48
N PHE A 29 31.19 15.62 41.49
CA PHE A 29 30.54 16.42 42.52
C PHE A 29 29.11 16.74 42.10
N CYS A 30 28.17 16.66 43.05
CA CYS A 30 26.84 17.16 42.80
C CYS A 30 26.87 18.70 42.64
N PRO A 31 26.02 19.29 41.80
CA PRO A 31 26.11 20.71 41.48
C PRO A 31 25.56 21.64 42.58
N GLY A 32 24.70 21.14 43.48
CA GLY A 32 24.10 21.96 44.54
C GLY A 32 24.80 21.87 45.89
N LYS A 33 25.54 20.79 46.17
CA LYS A 33 26.28 20.58 47.42
C LYS A 33 27.65 19.96 47.15
N ALA A 34 28.48 19.87 48.17
CA ALA A 34 29.81 19.27 48.06
C ALA A 34 29.80 17.73 48.20
N HIS A 35 28.73 17.06 47.75
CA HIS A 35 28.68 15.59 47.73
C HIS A 35 29.49 15.04 46.56
N PHE A 36 30.29 14.02 46.82
CA PHE A 36 31.18 13.36 45.89
C PHE A 36 30.76 11.90 45.68
N PHE A 37 30.62 11.49 44.41
CA PHE A 37 30.26 10.12 44.04
C PHE A 37 31.33 9.53 43.14
N CYS A 38 31.88 8.37 43.52
CA CYS A 38 32.76 7.62 42.63
C CYS A 38 31.99 7.14 41.38
N GLY A 39 32.69 6.91 40.27
CA GLY A 39 32.10 6.46 39.01
C GLY A 39 31.24 5.20 39.15
N THR A 40 31.63 4.25 40.01
CA THR A 40 30.87 3.03 40.28
C THR A 40 29.52 3.32 40.95
N CYS A 41 29.50 4.13 42.00
CA CYS A 41 28.26 4.53 42.69
C CYS A 41 27.36 5.36 41.77
N LEU A 42 27.94 6.25 40.96
CA LEU A 42 27.19 7.02 39.97
C LEU A 42 26.56 6.11 38.90
N THR A 43 27.30 5.12 38.40
CA THR A 43 26.80 4.14 37.43
C THR A 43 25.64 3.31 38.00
N ASN A 44 25.79 2.80 39.23
CA ASN A 44 24.74 2.06 39.91
C ASN A 44 23.49 2.93 40.15
N PHE A 45 23.70 4.19 40.52
CA PHE A 45 22.61 5.15 40.70
C PHE A 45 21.84 5.40 39.39
N LEU A 46 22.53 5.63 38.27
CA LEU A 46 21.86 5.83 36.98
C LEU A 46 21.15 4.58 36.49
N THR A 47 21.71 3.40 36.77
CA THR A 47 21.06 2.12 36.50
C THR A 47 19.76 1.99 37.31
N ALA A 48 19.75 2.38 38.59
CA ALA A 48 18.54 2.42 39.40
C ALA A 48 17.55 3.51 38.93
N PHE A 49 18.04 4.66 38.46
CA PHE A 49 17.23 5.76 37.92
C PHE A 49 16.44 5.33 36.69
N LYS A 50 16.98 4.42 35.86
CA LYS A 50 16.28 3.81 34.71
C LYS A 50 14.98 3.12 35.09
N THR A 51 14.93 2.49 36.26
CA THR A 51 13.75 1.78 36.76
C THR A 51 12.93 2.61 37.75
N ALA A 52 13.31 3.87 38.00
CA ALA A 52 12.57 4.75 38.90
C ALA A 52 11.19 5.11 38.32
N GLU A 53 10.26 5.42 39.22
CA GLU A 53 8.93 5.92 38.86
C GLU A 53 9.03 7.23 38.06
N TYR A 54 8.15 7.41 37.07
CA TYR A 54 8.14 8.59 36.20
C TYR A 54 8.08 9.91 36.99
N ALA A 55 7.35 9.94 38.11
CA ALA A 55 7.25 11.12 38.98
C ALA A 55 8.62 11.58 39.50
N ASP A 56 9.54 10.65 39.78
CA ASP A 56 10.88 10.98 40.25
C ASP A 56 11.80 11.41 39.11
N GLN A 57 11.68 10.77 37.95
CA GLN A 57 12.41 11.18 36.74
C GLN A 57 12.00 12.58 36.27
N LYS A 58 10.71 12.93 36.42
CA LYS A 58 10.14 14.22 36.02
C LYS A 58 10.62 15.38 36.87
N LYS A 59 10.94 15.20 38.16
CA LYS A 59 11.45 16.26 39.05
C LYS A 59 12.66 16.98 38.48
N GLY A 60 13.59 16.23 37.87
CA GLY A 60 14.76 16.78 37.21
C GLY A 60 14.58 17.06 35.71
N LYS A 61 13.35 17.04 35.18
CA LYS A 61 13.06 17.07 33.73
C LYS A 61 13.83 15.97 32.99
N GLY A 62 13.83 14.76 33.56
CA GLY A 62 14.56 13.59 33.09
C GLY A 62 16.04 13.56 33.47
N ARG A 63 16.60 14.66 33.99
CA ARG A 63 17.99 14.69 34.45
C ARG A 63 18.11 14.10 35.86
N ALA A 64 19.18 13.36 36.09
CA ALA A 64 19.48 12.76 37.38
C ALA A 64 19.78 13.85 38.42
N LEU A 65 19.10 13.76 39.57
CA LEU A 65 19.36 14.60 40.74
C LEU A 65 20.36 13.92 41.68
N CYS A 66 20.87 14.65 42.66
CA CYS A 66 21.75 14.09 43.68
C CYS A 66 21.07 12.91 44.41
N PRO A 67 21.73 11.73 44.53
CA PRO A 67 21.19 10.59 45.29
C PRO A 67 20.82 10.90 46.75
N MET A 68 21.50 11.88 47.37
CA MET A 68 21.24 12.32 48.73
C MET A 68 19.97 13.20 48.87
N LYS A 69 19.28 13.50 47.75
CA LYS A 69 18.00 14.23 47.67
C LYS A 69 17.97 15.61 48.30
N ASP A 70 19.13 16.20 48.51
CA ASP A 70 19.29 17.49 49.18
C ASP A 70 19.79 18.59 48.26
N SER A 71 19.92 18.28 46.96
CA SER A 71 20.18 19.21 45.87
C SER A 71 19.13 19.00 44.79
N GLU A 72 18.42 20.07 44.45
CA GLU A 72 17.47 20.12 43.33
C GLU A 72 18.15 20.38 41.98
N LEU A 73 19.45 20.73 42.00
CA LEU A 73 20.22 20.94 40.78
C LEU A 73 20.59 19.59 40.14
N PRO A 74 20.24 19.36 38.86
CA PRO A 74 20.57 18.14 38.16
C PRO A 74 22.03 18.10 37.72
N PHE A 75 22.61 16.91 37.67
CA PHE A 75 23.93 16.72 37.08
C PHE A 75 23.96 17.19 35.62
N GLY A 76 25.08 17.81 35.24
CA GLY A 76 25.36 18.16 33.85
C GLY A 76 25.76 16.93 33.04
N ASP A 77 25.33 16.87 31.79
CA ASP A 77 25.57 15.70 30.92
C ASP A 77 27.06 15.43 30.72
N GLY A 78 27.85 16.50 30.56
CA GLY A 78 29.31 16.41 30.46
C GLY A 78 29.99 15.86 31.71
N ALA A 79 29.38 16.03 32.89
CA ALA A 79 29.90 15.47 34.13
C ALA A 79 29.56 13.98 34.26
N ILE A 80 28.38 13.56 33.78
CA ILE A 80 27.99 12.14 33.81
C ILE A 80 28.82 11.34 32.81
N VAL A 81 28.92 11.80 31.56
CA VAL A 81 29.60 11.07 30.47
C VAL A 81 31.09 10.84 30.76
N ALA A 82 31.70 11.67 31.59
CA ALA A 82 33.11 11.55 31.95
C ALA A 82 33.41 10.37 32.90
N PHE A 83 32.42 9.88 33.66
CA PHE A 83 32.64 8.93 34.76
C PHE A 83 31.77 7.67 34.70
N VAL A 84 30.95 7.53 33.65
CA VAL A 84 29.99 6.44 33.50
C VAL A 84 30.22 5.73 32.16
N PRO A 85 30.08 4.39 32.10
CA PRO A 85 30.10 3.65 30.84
C PRO A 85 29.12 4.20 29.80
N GLN A 86 29.49 4.11 28.52
CA GLN A 86 28.72 4.69 27.42
C GLN A 86 27.30 4.11 27.31
N ASP A 87 27.14 2.81 27.52
CA ASP A 87 25.85 2.11 27.49
C ASP A 87 24.89 2.61 28.58
N VAL A 88 25.39 2.84 29.79
CA VAL A 88 24.60 3.40 30.90
C VAL A 88 24.26 4.87 30.63
N PHE A 89 25.16 5.62 29.99
CA PHE A 89 24.87 7.00 29.58
C PHE A 89 23.81 7.07 28.46
N ASP A 90 23.86 6.17 27.49
CA ASP A 90 22.85 6.08 26.42
C ASP A 90 21.47 5.76 26.99
N ASP A 91 21.38 4.82 27.94
CA ASP A 91 20.16 4.53 28.69
C ASP A 91 19.63 5.76 29.44
N TYR A 92 20.51 6.52 30.09
CA TYR A 92 20.15 7.78 30.75
C TYR A 92 19.59 8.82 29.77
N LEU A 93 20.17 8.95 28.58
CA LEU A 93 19.65 9.85 27.54
C LEU A 93 18.26 9.42 27.05
N GLN A 94 18.00 8.12 26.93
CA GLN A 94 16.68 7.61 26.56
C GLN A 94 15.61 7.97 27.59
N ILE A 95 15.92 7.94 28.89
CA ILE A 95 15.00 8.39 29.94
C ILE A 95 14.67 9.88 29.76
N ARG A 96 15.69 10.71 29.47
CA ARG A 96 15.49 12.14 29.26
C ARG A 96 14.59 12.45 28.08
N ILE A 97 14.81 11.75 26.97
CA ILE A 97 13.97 11.87 25.77
C ILE A 97 12.53 11.50 26.13
N LYS A 98 12.30 10.36 26.78
CA LYS A 98 10.96 9.92 27.20
C LYS A 98 10.26 10.92 28.14
N VAL A 99 10.98 11.49 29.11
CA VAL A 99 10.40 12.47 30.04
C VAL A 99 10.05 13.78 29.32
N ALA A 100 10.90 14.21 28.38
CA ALA A 100 10.61 15.39 27.56
C ALA A 100 9.39 15.17 26.65
N GLU A 101 9.32 14.01 25.98
CA GLU A 101 8.19 13.61 25.12
C GLU A 101 6.89 13.56 25.92
N GLN A 102 6.88 12.89 27.08
CA GLN A 102 5.68 12.84 27.93
C GLN A 102 5.28 14.21 28.46
N GLY A 103 6.24 15.08 28.78
CA GLY A 103 5.95 16.46 29.18
C GLY A 103 5.28 17.28 28.07
N ILE A 104 5.73 17.12 26.82
CA ILE A 104 5.09 17.75 25.65
C ILE A 104 3.68 17.19 25.45
N GLN A 105 3.52 15.88 25.56
CA GLN A 105 2.22 15.21 25.40
C GLN A 105 1.20 15.72 26.45
N GLU A 106 1.59 15.75 27.73
CA GLU A 106 0.74 16.28 28.81
C GLU A 106 0.34 17.75 28.57
N GLN A 107 1.27 18.58 28.09
CA GLN A 107 0.98 19.98 27.79
C GLN A 107 -0.04 20.10 26.64
N MET A 108 0.14 19.36 25.55
CA MET A 108 -0.80 19.38 24.42
C MET A 108 -2.17 18.82 24.82
N GLU A 109 -2.21 17.76 25.63
CA GLU A 109 -3.46 17.21 26.16
C GLU A 109 -4.19 18.24 27.01
N LYS A 110 -3.46 18.97 27.86
CA LYS A 110 -4.01 20.08 28.64
C LYS A 110 -4.52 21.20 27.74
N GLU A 111 -3.75 21.65 26.75
CA GLU A 111 -4.19 22.68 25.80
C GLU A 111 -5.45 22.25 25.03
N ASN A 112 -5.58 20.98 24.68
CA ASN A 112 -6.77 20.45 24.03
C ASN A 112 -7.96 20.37 24.99
N GLN A 113 -7.73 19.94 26.24
CA GLN A 113 -8.76 19.96 27.30
C GLN A 113 -9.24 21.37 27.59
N ASP A 114 -8.33 22.34 27.71
CA ASP A 114 -8.64 23.75 27.93
C ASP A 114 -9.50 24.30 26.78
N LYS A 115 -9.19 23.96 25.52
CA LYS A 115 -10.05 24.32 24.36
C LYS A 115 -11.44 23.70 24.45
N ILE A 116 -11.54 22.43 24.84
CA ILE A 116 -12.83 21.75 25.01
C ILE A 116 -13.63 22.41 26.13
N GLU A 117 -13.00 22.73 27.26
CA GLU A 117 -13.63 23.37 28.40
C GLU A 117 -14.04 24.81 28.10
N GLU A 118 -13.20 25.57 27.39
CA GLU A 118 -13.54 26.91 26.90
C GLU A 118 -14.78 26.88 26.00
N LEU A 119 -14.84 25.92 25.06
CA LEU A 119 -16.01 25.73 24.20
C LEU A 119 -17.26 25.33 25.01
N LYS A 120 -17.12 24.43 25.99
CA LYS A 120 -18.22 24.07 26.90
C LYS A 120 -18.70 25.25 27.74
N THR A 121 -17.77 26.08 28.20
CA THR A 121 -18.07 27.26 29.03
C THR A 121 -18.77 28.32 28.19
N LYS A 122 -18.29 28.59 26.97
CA LYS A 122 -18.99 29.45 26.00
C LYS A 122 -20.40 28.94 25.71
N LEU A 123 -20.58 27.63 25.59
CA LEU A 123 -21.88 27.00 25.39
C LEU A 123 -22.79 27.11 26.62
N ALA A 124 -22.25 27.01 27.84
CA ALA A 124 -23.02 27.19 29.07
C ALA A 124 -23.38 28.66 29.36
N ALA A 125 -22.52 29.59 28.98
CA ALA A 125 -22.72 31.04 29.15
C ALA A 125 -23.52 31.68 28.00
N ALA A 126 -23.66 31.00 26.87
CA ALA A 126 -24.46 31.49 25.75
C ALA A 126 -25.95 31.50 26.12
N THR A 127 -26.44 32.66 26.52
CA THR A 127 -27.85 33.09 26.41
C THR A 127 -28.22 33.42 24.95
N GLY A 128 -27.55 32.79 23.99
CA GLY A 128 -27.78 32.99 22.57
C GLY A 128 -29.12 32.41 22.11
N SER A 129 -29.53 32.75 20.89
CA SER A 129 -30.65 32.08 20.24
C SER A 129 -30.40 30.56 20.23
N GLY A 130 -31.44 29.75 20.41
CA GLY A 130 -31.29 28.29 20.50
C GLY A 130 -30.51 27.67 19.33
N GLU A 131 -30.46 28.35 18.18
CA GLU A 131 -29.68 27.96 17.01
C GLU A 131 -28.16 28.00 17.24
N GLU A 132 -27.61 29.04 17.88
CA GLU A 132 -26.16 29.17 18.10
C GLU A 132 -25.63 28.10 19.07
N LEU A 133 -26.43 27.78 20.10
CA LEU A 133 -26.17 26.67 21.00
C LEU A 133 -26.11 25.33 20.25
N GLU A 134 -27.06 25.07 19.35
CA GLU A 134 -27.07 23.85 18.53
C GLU A 134 -25.88 23.77 17.57
N LEU A 135 -25.49 24.87 16.92
CA LEU A 135 -24.30 24.90 16.06
C LEU A 135 -23.02 24.56 16.84
N ASN A 136 -22.87 25.15 18.03
CA ASN A 136 -21.70 24.88 18.87
C ASN A 136 -21.67 23.44 19.39
N LYS A 137 -22.83 22.82 19.68
CA LYS A 137 -22.92 21.38 20.01
C LYS A 137 -22.39 20.52 18.86
N HIS A 138 -22.79 20.81 17.62
CA HIS A 138 -22.33 20.07 16.45
C HIS A 138 -20.83 20.23 16.22
N ARG A 139 -20.31 21.47 16.32
CA ARG A 139 -18.88 21.75 16.20
C ARG A 139 -18.07 20.99 17.24
N LEU A 140 -18.47 21.05 18.52
CA LEU A 140 -17.80 20.34 19.60
C LEU A 140 -17.75 18.84 19.32
N LYS A 141 -18.88 18.26 18.87
CA LYS A 141 -18.95 16.84 18.53
C LYS A 141 -18.02 16.45 17.37
N ILE A 142 -17.91 17.28 16.33
CA ILE A 142 -16.99 17.04 15.22
C ILE A 142 -15.53 17.10 15.69
N ILE A 143 -15.17 18.12 16.47
CA ILE A 143 -13.82 18.27 16.99
C ILE A 143 -13.45 17.08 17.87
N ASP A 144 -14.35 16.73 18.79
CA ASP A 144 -14.10 15.73 19.82
C ASP A 144 -14.18 14.29 19.29
N ASP A 145 -15.18 13.93 18.49
CA ASP A 145 -15.41 12.54 18.05
C ASP A 145 -14.77 12.20 16.69
N ILE A 146 -14.48 13.20 15.86
CA ILE A 146 -14.03 12.98 14.47
C ILE A 146 -12.59 13.48 14.27
N PHE A 147 -12.31 14.72 14.66
CA PHE A 147 -11.02 15.35 14.39
C PHE A 147 -9.94 14.94 15.39
N THR A 148 -10.31 14.72 16.65
CA THR A 148 -9.42 14.23 17.68
C THR A 148 -9.26 12.71 17.54
N LEU A 149 -8.03 12.25 17.34
CA LEU A 149 -7.72 10.83 17.37
C LEU A 149 -7.71 10.36 18.82
N LYS A 150 -8.51 9.35 19.13
CA LYS A 150 -8.73 8.88 20.49
C LYS A 150 -8.57 7.38 20.61
N CYS A 151 -8.18 6.96 21.81
CA CYS A 151 -8.26 5.58 22.24
C CYS A 151 -9.72 5.11 22.17
N PRO A 152 -10.02 4.00 21.46
CA PRO A 152 -11.39 3.48 21.34
C PRO A 152 -11.96 2.96 22.67
N ARG A 153 -11.11 2.66 23.66
CA ARG A 153 -11.54 2.11 24.96
C ARG A 153 -11.85 3.19 25.99
N CYS A 154 -10.93 4.13 26.19
CA CYS A 154 -11.04 5.13 27.26
C CYS A 154 -11.28 6.56 26.74
N GLY A 155 -11.25 6.79 25.43
CA GLY A 155 -11.46 8.12 24.84
C GLY A 155 -10.28 9.09 24.99
N ALA A 156 -9.16 8.68 25.61
CA ALA A 156 -7.96 9.51 25.72
C ALA A 156 -7.42 9.87 24.33
N ALA A 157 -7.14 11.15 24.10
CA ALA A 157 -6.54 11.60 22.85
C ALA A 157 -5.12 11.04 22.71
N PHE A 158 -4.68 10.78 21.48
CA PHE A 158 -3.28 10.47 21.19
C PHE A 158 -2.82 11.28 19.99
N LEU A 159 -1.63 11.85 20.08
CA LEU A 159 -1.08 12.80 19.11
C LEU A 159 0.18 12.24 18.43
N ASP A 160 0.95 11.46 19.18
CA ASP A 160 2.22 10.93 18.72
C ASP A 160 2.03 9.61 17.99
N TYR A 161 2.22 9.66 16.67
CA TYR A 161 2.35 8.49 15.81
C TYR A 161 3.84 8.24 15.57
N ASP A 162 4.36 7.19 16.19
CA ASP A 162 5.76 6.73 16.13
C ASP A 162 6.07 5.89 14.88
N ASN A 163 5.26 6.06 13.82
CA ASN A 163 5.22 5.22 12.63
C ASN A 163 4.81 3.75 12.88
N CYS A 164 4.57 3.31 14.13
CA CYS A 164 4.09 1.98 14.42
C CYS A 164 2.58 1.92 14.25
N SER A 165 2.11 1.04 13.36
CA SER A 165 0.67 0.92 13.10
C SER A 165 -0.11 0.28 14.27
N ALA A 166 0.59 -0.27 15.27
CA ALA A 166 0.02 -0.81 16.50
C ALA A 166 0.29 0.14 17.67
N ILE A 167 -0.70 0.99 18.01
CA ILE A 167 -0.56 2.02 19.04
C ILE A 167 -1.00 1.45 20.39
N SER A 168 -0.27 1.76 21.47
CA SER A 168 -0.69 1.46 22.84
C SER A 168 -1.16 2.73 23.54
N CYS A 169 -2.36 2.71 24.12
CA CYS A 169 -2.89 3.85 24.86
C CYS A 169 -2.09 4.11 26.13
N ALA A 170 -1.58 5.33 26.32
CA ALA A 170 -0.83 5.70 27.52
C ALA A 170 -1.68 5.59 28.81
N ALA A 171 -2.97 5.90 28.74
CA ALA A 171 -3.87 5.94 29.89
C ALA A 171 -4.34 4.54 30.34
N CYS A 172 -4.92 3.74 29.43
CA CYS A 172 -5.52 2.45 29.78
C CYS A 172 -4.76 1.22 29.27
N LYS A 173 -3.59 1.43 28.63
CA LYS A 173 -2.67 0.39 28.13
C LYS A 173 -3.25 -0.58 27.09
N CYS A 174 -4.40 -0.28 26.48
CA CYS A 174 -4.91 -1.11 25.40
C CYS A 174 -4.17 -0.82 24.08
N GLY A 175 -3.89 -1.86 23.31
CA GLY A 175 -3.42 -1.77 21.93
C GLY A 175 -4.59 -1.52 20.97
N PHE A 176 -4.44 -0.59 20.02
CA PHE A 176 -5.40 -0.34 18.95
C PHE A 176 -4.70 -0.01 17.63
N CYS A 177 -5.43 -0.21 16.53
CA CYS A 177 -4.90 -0.01 15.19
C CYS A 177 -4.83 1.49 14.84
N SER A 178 -3.66 1.97 14.41
CA SER A 178 -3.45 3.37 14.03
C SER A 178 -4.27 3.80 12.82
N TYR A 179 -4.79 2.88 12.01
CA TYR A 179 -5.59 3.17 10.80
C TYR A 179 -7.07 3.24 11.14
N CYS A 180 -7.67 2.13 11.56
CA CYS A 180 -9.10 2.07 11.78
C CYS A 180 -9.54 2.61 13.16
N LEU A 181 -8.60 2.71 14.12
CA LEU A 181 -8.84 3.00 15.54
C LEU A 181 -9.70 1.94 16.24
N GLU A 182 -9.58 0.68 15.83
CA GLU A 182 -10.29 -0.44 16.46
C GLU A 182 -9.51 -0.95 17.69
N ASP A 183 -10.20 -1.16 18.80
CA ASP A 183 -9.62 -1.75 20.02
C ASP A 183 -9.19 -3.20 19.74
N CYS A 184 -7.91 -3.48 19.94
CA CYS A 184 -7.28 -4.79 19.70
C CYS A 184 -6.88 -5.51 21.01
N GLY A 185 -7.31 -5.00 22.17
CA GLY A 185 -6.97 -5.59 23.46
C GLY A 185 -5.61 -5.15 23.96
N ALA A 186 -4.68 -6.08 24.19
CA ALA A 186 -3.34 -5.76 24.70
C ALA A 186 -2.32 -5.53 23.57
N ASP A 187 -2.56 -6.10 22.38
CA ASP A 187 -1.60 -6.07 21.28
C ASP A 187 -2.30 -5.91 19.91
N ALA A 188 -2.08 -4.75 19.28
CA ALA A 188 -2.62 -4.45 17.97
C ALA A 188 -1.78 -4.99 16.80
N HIS A 189 -0.60 -5.56 17.05
CA HIS A 189 0.24 -6.13 15.98
C HIS A 189 -0.51 -7.23 15.22
N GLN A 190 -1.28 -8.05 15.94
CA GLN A 190 -2.09 -9.11 15.33
C GLN A 190 -3.16 -8.60 14.35
N HIS A 191 -3.59 -7.34 14.47
CA HIS A 191 -4.57 -6.73 13.58
C HIS A 191 -4.06 -6.64 12.13
N PHE A 192 -2.76 -6.49 11.93
CA PHE A 192 -2.14 -6.36 10.61
C PHE A 192 -1.88 -7.70 9.93
N TYR A 193 -1.63 -8.75 10.73
CA TYR A 193 -1.34 -10.09 10.22
C TYR A 193 -2.60 -10.93 9.94
N LYS A 194 -3.73 -10.61 10.57
CA LYS A 194 -4.98 -11.35 10.37
C LYS A 194 -5.75 -10.74 9.20
N ASN A 195 -5.78 -11.46 8.06
CA ASN A 195 -6.53 -11.17 6.81
C ASN A 195 -8.07 -11.12 6.93
N LYS A 196 -8.61 -10.54 8.00
CA LYS A 196 -10.05 -10.38 8.27
C LYS A 196 -10.43 -9.00 8.80
N SER A 197 -9.47 -8.11 9.04
CA SER A 197 -9.74 -6.74 9.46
C SER A 197 -10.33 -5.96 8.29
N LYS A 198 -11.26 -5.02 8.54
CA LYS A 198 -11.64 -4.04 7.50
C LYS A 198 -10.57 -2.94 7.33
N CYS A 199 -9.34 -3.21 7.79
CA CYS A 199 -8.25 -2.26 7.80
C CYS A 199 -7.65 -2.12 6.40
N PRO A 200 -7.51 -0.90 5.88
CA PRO A 200 -6.91 -0.69 4.56
C PRO A 200 -5.42 -0.98 4.46
N ASN A 201 -4.75 -1.27 5.58
CA ASN A 201 -3.34 -1.68 5.64
C ASN A 201 -3.17 -3.17 6.01
N GLU A 202 -4.20 -3.99 5.78
CA GLU A 202 -4.11 -5.44 6.00
C GLU A 202 -3.01 -6.08 5.14
N GLY A 203 -2.08 -6.80 5.77
CA GLY A 203 -0.88 -7.36 5.11
C GLY A 203 0.17 -6.32 4.69
N GLY A 204 -0.03 -5.05 5.05
CA GLY A 204 0.94 -3.98 4.83
C GLY A 204 2.05 -3.96 5.88
N PRO A 205 3.07 -3.10 5.69
CA PRO A 205 4.16 -2.97 6.66
C PRO A 205 3.63 -2.44 7.99
N LEU A 206 4.17 -2.97 9.10
CA LEU A 206 3.85 -2.52 10.45
C LEU A 206 4.29 -1.08 10.69
N PHE A 207 5.45 -0.71 10.13
CA PHE A 207 6.00 0.63 10.19
C PHE A 207 5.69 1.37 8.90
N ILE A 208 4.97 2.50 9.02
CA ILE A 208 4.57 3.29 7.85
C ILE A 208 5.02 4.73 8.04
N ASP A 209 5.49 5.29 6.93
CA ASP A 209 5.79 6.70 6.79
C ASP A 209 4.63 7.59 7.27
N ASN A 210 4.92 8.53 8.16
CA ASN A 210 3.96 9.43 8.77
C ASN A 210 3.09 10.16 7.73
N ALA A 211 3.68 10.62 6.62
CA ALA A 211 2.91 11.32 5.59
C ALA A 211 1.83 10.43 4.96
N LYS A 212 2.13 9.15 4.72
CA LYS A 212 1.11 8.18 4.23
C LYS A 212 0.01 7.94 5.26
N TRP A 213 0.37 7.87 6.55
CA TRP A 213 -0.60 7.71 7.62
C TRP A 213 -1.50 8.94 7.77
N GLN A 214 -0.95 10.16 7.68
CA GLN A 214 -1.71 11.41 7.70
C GLN A 214 -2.73 11.49 6.55
N VAL A 215 -2.34 11.16 5.32
CA VAL A 215 -3.26 11.11 4.17
C VAL A 215 -4.40 10.11 4.42
N TYR A 216 -4.07 8.96 5.01
CA TYR A 216 -5.08 7.97 5.36
C TYR A 216 -6.06 8.49 6.42
N GLN A 217 -5.54 9.08 7.49
CA GLN A 217 -6.37 9.62 8.57
C GLN A 217 -7.22 10.79 8.13
N SER A 218 -6.67 11.71 7.33
CA SER A 218 -7.44 12.78 6.69
C SER A 218 -8.65 12.21 5.92
N ARG A 219 -8.41 11.20 5.07
CA ARG A 219 -9.48 10.54 4.32
C ARG A 219 -10.52 9.85 5.22
N ARG A 220 -10.07 9.22 6.31
CA ARG A 220 -10.97 8.59 7.30
C ARG A 220 -11.83 9.66 8.00
N LYS A 221 -11.21 10.75 8.47
CA LYS A 221 -11.88 11.89 9.10
C LYS A 221 -12.91 12.52 8.16
N GLY A 222 -12.54 12.76 6.90
CA GLY A 222 -13.46 13.27 5.87
C GLY A 222 -14.70 12.38 5.70
N LYS A 223 -14.52 11.06 5.59
CA LYS A 223 -15.64 10.11 5.50
C LYS A 223 -16.54 10.14 6.74
N LEU A 224 -15.96 10.24 7.93
CA LEU A 224 -16.74 10.32 9.18
C LEU A 224 -17.47 11.66 9.29
N LEU A 225 -16.83 12.75 8.87
CA LEU A 225 -17.43 14.07 8.81
C LEU A 225 -18.64 14.09 7.87
N CYS A 226 -18.53 13.57 6.64
CA CYS A 226 -19.66 13.48 5.72
C CYS A 226 -20.84 12.70 6.33
N ARG A 227 -20.56 11.54 6.94
CA ARG A 227 -21.58 10.72 7.62
C ARG A 227 -22.23 11.44 8.81
N TYR A 228 -21.48 12.30 9.49
CA TYR A 228 -22.01 13.08 10.60
C TYR A 228 -22.87 14.24 10.09
N LEU A 229 -22.39 15.00 9.11
CA LEU A 229 -23.12 16.10 8.48
C LEU A 229 -24.44 15.63 7.84
N ALA A 230 -24.48 14.41 7.29
CA ALA A 230 -25.72 13.79 6.78
C ALA A 230 -26.83 13.71 7.86
N LYS A 231 -26.46 13.58 9.14
CA LYS A 231 -27.40 13.51 10.27
C LYS A 231 -27.78 14.88 10.81
N VAL A 232 -27.01 15.92 10.49
CA VAL A 232 -27.32 17.30 10.88
C VAL A 232 -28.49 17.79 10.02
N PRO A 233 -29.48 18.51 10.58
CA PRO A 233 -30.55 19.09 9.79
C PRO A 233 -30.01 19.94 8.64
N GLU A 234 -30.60 19.83 7.45
CA GLU A 234 -30.11 20.47 6.22
C GLU A 234 -29.88 21.98 6.39
N ALA A 235 -30.79 22.66 7.09
CA ALA A 235 -30.70 24.09 7.39
C ALA A 235 -29.43 24.48 8.18
N LEU A 236 -28.85 23.58 8.96
CA LEU A 236 -27.68 23.83 9.81
C LEU A 236 -26.36 23.32 9.20
N ARG A 237 -26.39 22.39 8.25
CA ARG A 237 -25.19 21.72 7.71
C ARG A 237 -24.12 22.69 7.23
N LYS A 238 -24.52 23.68 6.45
CA LYS A 238 -23.59 24.69 5.90
C LYS A 238 -22.92 25.49 7.02
N LYS A 239 -23.71 25.97 7.98
CA LYS A 239 -23.19 26.74 9.12
C LYS A 239 -22.23 25.91 9.97
N VAL A 240 -22.56 24.63 10.23
CA VAL A 240 -21.68 23.70 10.96
C VAL A 240 -20.39 23.44 10.18
N ALA A 241 -20.49 23.21 8.86
CA ALA A 241 -19.34 22.99 8.00
C ALA A 241 -18.40 24.21 7.98
N ASP A 242 -18.96 25.42 7.81
CA ASP A 242 -18.20 26.68 7.82
C ASP A 242 -17.50 26.90 9.17
N LEU A 243 -18.18 26.59 10.28
CA LEU A 243 -17.60 26.69 11.63
C LEU A 243 -16.47 25.68 11.88
N CYS A 244 -16.49 24.51 11.23
CA CYS A 244 -15.46 23.48 11.37
C CYS A 244 -14.33 23.60 10.33
N ALA A 245 -14.49 24.44 9.31
CA ALA A 245 -13.55 24.54 8.20
C ALA A 245 -12.12 24.95 8.62
N PRO A 246 -11.89 25.87 9.57
CA PRO A 246 -10.54 26.17 10.07
C PRO A 246 -9.88 24.94 10.71
N ASP A 247 -10.60 24.24 11.59
CA ASP A 247 -10.11 23.04 12.28
C ASP A 247 -9.81 21.90 11.27
N ALA A 248 -10.67 21.74 10.25
CA ALA A 248 -10.47 20.76 9.18
C ALA A 248 -9.21 21.07 8.36
N LYS A 249 -8.98 22.35 8.03
CA LYS A 249 -7.82 22.82 7.27
C LYS A 249 -6.52 22.55 8.01
N ASP A 250 -6.46 22.85 9.31
CA ASP A 250 -5.27 22.64 10.14
C ASP A 250 -4.90 21.15 10.24
N LEU A 251 -5.90 20.26 10.16
CA LEU A 251 -5.73 18.81 10.19
C LEU A 251 -5.58 18.18 8.80
N GLY A 252 -5.58 18.99 7.73
CA GLY A 252 -5.52 18.51 6.34
C GLY A 252 -6.72 17.66 5.93
N VAL A 253 -7.88 17.82 6.57
CA VAL A 253 -9.14 17.12 6.25
C VAL A 253 -9.87 17.89 5.16
N GLU A 254 -10.19 17.22 4.05
CA GLU A 254 -10.99 17.80 2.98
C GLU A 254 -12.46 17.92 3.41
N MET A 255 -13.01 19.14 3.29
CA MET A 255 -14.42 19.41 3.54
C MET A 255 -15.26 19.02 2.31
N PRO A 256 -16.44 18.41 2.48
CA PRO A 256 -17.35 18.14 1.36
C PRO A 256 -17.87 19.44 0.77
N GLU A 257 -17.76 19.61 -0.56
CA GLU A 257 -18.27 20.77 -1.29
C GLU A 257 -19.80 20.73 -1.45
N ASP A 258 -20.35 19.53 -1.60
CA ASP A 258 -21.78 19.28 -1.71
C ASP A 258 -22.31 18.70 -0.40
N LEU A 259 -23.21 19.45 0.25
CA LEU A 259 -23.83 19.13 1.54
C LEU A 259 -25.26 18.56 1.40
N THR A 260 -25.67 18.24 0.18
CA THR A 260 -26.95 17.56 -0.08
C THR A 260 -26.91 16.11 0.41
N ASP A 261 -28.08 15.56 0.74
CA ASP A 261 -28.20 14.17 1.22
C ASP A 261 -27.55 13.14 0.29
N LYS A 262 -27.59 13.38 -1.02
CA LYS A 262 -27.01 12.48 -2.04
C LYS A 262 -25.49 12.47 -2.02
N ALA A 263 -24.86 13.61 -1.77
CA ALA A 263 -23.41 13.73 -1.74
C ALA A 263 -22.81 13.32 -0.38
N LEU A 264 -23.58 13.45 0.69
CA LEU A 264 -23.20 13.03 2.03
C LEU A 264 -23.50 11.55 2.33
N ASP A 265 -24.20 10.85 1.42
CA ASP A 265 -24.47 9.42 1.53
C ASP A 265 -23.16 8.61 1.52
N PRO A 266 -22.88 7.79 2.55
CA PRO A 266 -21.70 6.93 2.57
C PRO A 266 -21.57 5.96 1.37
N GLU A 267 -22.65 5.70 0.62
CA GLU A 267 -22.62 4.91 -0.62
C GLU A 267 -22.05 5.68 -1.83
N ALA A 268 -22.04 7.03 -1.81
CA ALA A 268 -21.47 7.87 -2.86
C ALA A 268 -19.92 7.83 -2.95
N HIS A 269 -19.25 7.14 -2.03
CA HIS A 269 -17.79 6.94 -2.06
C HIS A 269 -17.35 5.57 -2.67
N GLY A 270 -18.25 4.90 -3.42
CA GLY A 270 -18.12 3.54 -3.98
C GLY A 270 -17.34 3.37 -5.30
N HIS A 271 -16.08 3.80 -5.36
CA HIS A 271 -15.20 3.45 -6.48
C HIS A 271 -14.57 2.06 -6.30
N VAL A 272 -14.78 1.16 -7.26
CA VAL A 272 -14.10 -0.14 -7.35
C VAL A 272 -13.02 -0.13 -8.43
N ARG A 273 -12.05 -1.03 -8.32
CA ARG A 273 -11.16 -1.36 -9.44
C ARG A 273 -11.63 -2.65 -10.09
N MET A 274 -11.52 -2.83 -11.40
CA MET A 274 -11.93 -4.05 -12.08
C MET A 274 -10.93 -4.45 -13.17
N GLN A 275 -10.29 -5.60 -13.01
CA GLN A 275 -9.31 -6.16 -13.92
C GLN A 275 -10.00 -6.90 -15.06
N LEU A 276 -9.63 -6.62 -16.30
CA LEU A 276 -10.16 -7.13 -17.57
C LEU A 276 -9.05 -7.88 -18.32
N SER A 277 -9.27 -9.14 -18.64
CA SER A 277 -8.36 -9.91 -19.48
C SER A 277 -8.63 -9.62 -20.96
N VAL A 278 -7.80 -8.76 -21.57
CA VAL A 278 -7.93 -8.33 -22.97
C VAL A 278 -6.72 -8.80 -23.79
N PRO A 279 -6.93 -9.49 -24.94
CA PRO A 279 -5.84 -9.93 -25.82
C PRO A 279 -4.92 -8.78 -26.22
N ARG A 280 -3.60 -9.00 -26.19
CA ARG A 280 -2.59 -7.95 -26.39
C ARG A 280 -2.76 -7.19 -27.70
N LYS A 281 -3.05 -7.90 -28.81
CA LYS A 281 -3.28 -7.31 -30.14
C LYS A 281 -4.48 -6.33 -30.18
N LEU A 282 -5.46 -6.52 -29.31
CA LEU A 282 -6.67 -5.69 -29.24
C LEU A 282 -6.53 -4.51 -28.28
N ARG A 283 -5.49 -4.47 -27.44
CA ARG A 283 -5.27 -3.36 -26.49
C ARG A 283 -5.02 -2.03 -27.18
N GLY A 284 -4.36 -2.01 -28.34
CA GLY A 284 -4.19 -0.79 -29.13
C GLY A 284 -5.53 -0.23 -29.63
N ARG A 285 -6.42 -1.12 -30.09
CA ARG A 285 -7.80 -0.75 -30.48
C ARG A 285 -8.61 -0.30 -29.27
N LEU A 286 -8.51 -1.01 -28.14
CA LEU A 286 -9.14 -0.61 -26.88
C LEU A 286 -8.66 0.77 -26.41
N ALA A 287 -7.36 1.04 -26.49
CA ALA A 287 -6.78 2.33 -26.14
C ALA A 287 -7.32 3.45 -27.04
N ALA A 288 -7.37 3.21 -28.36
CA ALA A 288 -7.91 4.16 -29.33
C ALA A 288 -9.39 4.47 -29.08
N LYS A 289 -10.16 3.48 -28.63
CA LYS A 289 -11.59 3.59 -28.33
C LYS A 289 -11.91 3.87 -26.86
N ALA A 290 -10.92 3.96 -25.98
CA ALA A 290 -11.14 4.13 -24.54
C ALA A 290 -11.96 5.41 -24.26
N LYS A 291 -11.66 6.49 -24.99
CA LYS A 291 -12.38 7.77 -24.86
C LYS A 291 -13.86 7.67 -25.24
N THR A 292 -14.22 6.75 -26.15
CA THR A 292 -15.60 6.57 -26.59
C THR A 292 -16.35 5.53 -25.76
N LEU A 293 -15.64 4.52 -25.26
CA LEU A 293 -16.20 3.39 -24.51
C LEU A 293 -16.41 3.70 -23.02
N PHE A 294 -15.52 4.47 -22.40
CA PHE A 294 -15.58 4.78 -20.97
C PHE A 294 -16.06 6.22 -20.79
N LYS A 295 -17.37 6.41 -20.72
CA LYS A 295 -17.99 7.69 -20.39
C LYS A 295 -18.30 7.76 -18.89
N GLY A 296 -18.06 8.90 -18.25
CA GLY A 296 -18.31 9.11 -16.83
C GLY A 296 -17.11 8.75 -15.93
N GLU A 297 -17.38 8.25 -14.72
CA GLU A 297 -16.40 8.11 -13.63
C GLU A 297 -15.48 6.87 -13.73
N VAL A 298 -15.55 6.11 -14.82
CA VAL A 298 -14.77 4.87 -15.01
C VAL A 298 -13.48 5.14 -15.76
N LYS A 299 -12.35 4.97 -15.07
CA LYS A 299 -11.00 5.14 -15.61
C LYS A 299 -10.42 3.81 -16.08
N LEU A 300 -10.00 3.74 -17.34
CA LEU A 300 -9.22 2.62 -17.86
C LEU A 300 -7.72 2.85 -17.62
N LYS A 301 -7.08 1.92 -16.93
CA LYS A 301 -5.63 1.78 -16.83
C LYS A 301 -5.19 0.59 -17.65
N LEU A 302 -4.56 0.85 -18.79
CA LEU A 302 -3.88 -0.18 -19.57
C LEU A 302 -2.54 -0.51 -18.90
N PRO A 303 -2.08 -1.78 -18.97
CA PRO A 303 -0.74 -2.14 -18.56
C PRO A 303 0.29 -1.40 -19.41
N ASP A 304 1.44 -1.06 -18.83
CA ASP A 304 2.51 -0.38 -19.56
C ASP A 304 3.00 -1.29 -20.70
N PRO A 305 2.90 -0.88 -21.97
CA PRO A 305 3.37 -1.68 -23.10
C PRO A 305 4.88 -2.00 -23.08
N LYS A 306 5.64 -1.43 -22.13
CA LYS A 306 7.11 -1.47 -22.03
C LYS A 306 7.65 -2.26 -20.84
N ALA A 307 6.79 -2.93 -20.08
CA ALA A 307 7.23 -3.76 -18.97
C ALA A 307 8.16 -4.89 -19.48
N LYS A 308 9.44 -4.88 -19.04
CA LYS A 308 10.45 -5.87 -19.45
C LYS A 308 10.18 -7.22 -18.79
N VAL A 309 10.16 -8.31 -19.55
CA VAL A 309 10.36 -9.67 -19.02
C VAL A 309 11.86 -9.98 -19.06
N THR A 310 12.40 -10.88 -18.25
CA THR A 310 13.81 -11.30 -18.37
C THR A 310 13.89 -12.82 -18.46
N VAL A 311 14.83 -13.34 -19.26
CA VAL A 311 14.92 -14.77 -19.62
C VAL A 311 16.12 -15.42 -18.95
N ASN A 312 16.04 -16.66 -18.47
CA ASN A 312 17.23 -17.46 -18.12
C ASN A 312 17.00 -18.97 -18.42
N SER A 313 18.08 -19.67 -18.75
CA SER A 313 18.08 -21.09 -19.17
C SER A 313 18.03 -22.05 -17.97
N ALA A 314 17.20 -23.09 -18.03
CA ALA A 314 17.06 -24.06 -16.95
C ALA A 314 17.97 -25.30 -17.07
N SER A 315 18.54 -25.59 -18.23
CA SER A 315 19.25 -26.85 -18.50
C SER A 315 20.72 -26.70 -18.89
N GLY A 316 21.21 -25.46 -18.99
CA GLY A 316 22.49 -25.20 -19.68
C GLY A 316 22.46 -25.52 -21.19
N ALA A 317 21.34 -26.04 -21.72
CA ALA A 317 21.12 -26.30 -23.14
C ALA A 317 19.70 -25.89 -23.56
N LEU A 318 19.59 -24.67 -24.11
CA LEU A 318 18.62 -24.23 -25.13
C LEU A 318 17.12 -24.61 -25.01
N GLN A 319 16.52 -24.68 -23.81
CA GLN A 319 15.06 -24.54 -23.62
C GLN A 319 14.73 -23.68 -22.37
N VAL A 320 13.68 -22.85 -22.43
CA VAL A 320 13.34 -21.78 -21.45
C VAL A 320 11.86 -21.87 -21.02
N ILE A 321 11.60 -21.78 -19.71
CA ILE A 321 10.26 -21.66 -19.04
C ILE A 321 10.29 -20.42 -18.10
N VAL A 322 9.16 -19.71 -17.87
CA VAL A 322 9.11 -18.30 -17.40
C VAL A 322 8.32 -18.09 -16.07
N LYS A 323 8.76 -17.15 -15.18
CA LYS A 323 8.00 -16.60 -14.00
C LYS A 323 8.40 -15.12 -13.67
N LYS A 324 7.53 -14.31 -13.00
CA LYS A 324 7.57 -12.80 -12.88
C LYS A 324 8.01 -12.18 -11.53
N ALA A 325 8.63 -10.98 -11.57
CA ALA A 325 8.67 -9.95 -10.49
C ALA A 325 8.85 -8.49 -11.06
N PRO A 326 8.42 -7.39 -10.39
CA PRO A 326 8.15 -6.06 -11.00
C PRO A 326 9.27 -5.00 -10.87
N THR A 327 9.47 -4.08 -11.85
CA THR A 327 10.28 -2.83 -11.72
C THR A 327 9.93 -1.69 -12.72
N ASN A 328 10.51 -0.49 -12.50
CA ASN A 328 10.09 0.86 -12.94
C ASN A 328 10.95 1.49 -14.07
N ASP A 329 10.64 1.30 -15.36
CA ASP A 329 11.27 2.14 -16.42
C ASP A 329 10.43 2.23 -17.71
N VAL A 330 10.22 3.44 -18.25
CA VAL A 330 8.99 3.84 -18.98
C VAL A 330 9.22 4.22 -20.46
N LYS A 331 10.36 3.91 -21.10
CA LYS A 331 10.66 4.43 -22.46
C LYS A 331 11.37 3.50 -23.49
N ALA A 332 10.69 2.52 -24.13
CA ALA A 332 10.84 2.08 -25.55
C ALA A 332 9.95 0.84 -25.91
N LYS A 333 9.85 0.48 -27.22
CA LYS A 333 8.92 -0.42 -27.98
C LYS A 333 8.65 -1.84 -27.42
N ASN A 334 7.74 -2.60 -28.07
CA ASN A 334 7.22 -3.97 -27.78
C ASN A 334 8.31 -5.04 -27.52
N ILE A 335 9.04 -4.89 -26.43
CA ILE A 335 10.03 -5.83 -25.92
C ILE A 335 9.25 -6.76 -25.01
N ALA A 336 9.06 -8.00 -25.45
CA ALA A 336 8.42 -9.02 -24.66
C ALA A 336 9.31 -9.43 -23.50
N ALA A 337 10.61 -9.61 -23.73
CA ALA A 337 11.61 -9.91 -22.69
C ALA A 337 12.99 -9.36 -23.04
N ARG A 338 13.93 -9.38 -22.10
CA ARG A 338 15.35 -9.11 -22.30
C ARG A 338 16.14 -10.35 -21.89
N LEU A 339 16.97 -10.87 -22.79
CA LEU A 339 17.87 -11.97 -22.48
C LEU A 339 18.95 -11.52 -21.46
N PRO A 340 19.63 -12.43 -20.75
CA PRO A 340 20.63 -12.09 -19.72
C PRO A 340 21.77 -11.21 -20.22
N ASN A 341 22.07 -11.34 -21.51
CA ASN A 341 23.08 -10.59 -22.24
C ASN A 341 22.55 -9.24 -22.78
N GLY A 342 21.34 -8.84 -22.42
CA GLY A 342 20.80 -7.52 -22.74
C GLY A 342 20.09 -7.39 -24.08
N HIS A 343 19.82 -8.49 -24.79
CA HIS A 343 19.09 -8.45 -26.06
C HIS A 343 17.58 -8.52 -25.87
N ASP A 344 16.86 -7.75 -26.68
CA ASP A 344 15.41 -7.68 -26.62
C ASP A 344 14.76 -8.83 -27.41
N VAL A 345 13.75 -9.43 -26.80
CA VAL A 345 12.92 -10.49 -27.35
C VAL A 345 11.61 -9.85 -27.80
N VAL A 346 11.24 -10.03 -29.06
CA VAL A 346 10.03 -9.50 -29.69
C VAL A 346 9.09 -10.65 -30.01
N ILE A 347 7.81 -10.54 -29.67
CA ILE A 347 6.80 -11.53 -30.08
C ILE A 347 6.40 -11.25 -31.53
N ASP A 348 6.49 -12.26 -32.40
CA ASP A 348 6.23 -12.14 -33.83
C ASP A 348 4.87 -12.71 -34.24
N ASP A 349 4.59 -13.96 -33.87
CA ASP A 349 3.36 -14.66 -34.22
C ASP A 349 2.85 -15.49 -33.01
N GLN A 350 1.54 -15.71 -32.95
CA GLN A 350 0.91 -16.58 -31.95
C GLN A 350 0.38 -17.82 -32.65
N TRP A 351 0.70 -18.99 -32.10
CA TRP A 351 0.45 -20.29 -32.69
C TRP A 351 -0.29 -21.19 -31.72
N VAL A 352 -1.35 -21.83 -32.18
CA VAL A 352 -2.12 -22.80 -31.42
C VAL A 352 -1.70 -24.19 -31.89
N GLU A 353 -1.21 -24.99 -30.96
CA GLU A 353 -1.05 -26.42 -31.16
C GLU A 353 -2.41 -27.08 -31.01
N CYS A 354 -2.84 -27.82 -32.02
CA CYS A 354 -4.16 -28.40 -32.11
C CYS A 354 -4.15 -29.81 -32.68
N GLY A 355 -5.08 -30.64 -32.21
CA GLY A 355 -5.34 -31.97 -32.75
C GLY A 355 -6.63 -31.97 -33.58
N CYS A 356 -6.56 -32.51 -34.80
CA CYS A 356 -7.72 -32.80 -35.64
C CYS A 356 -7.73 -34.28 -36.03
N PRO A 357 -8.47 -35.14 -35.31
CA PRO A 357 -8.54 -36.57 -35.60
C PRO A 357 -9.08 -36.88 -37.00
N LYS A 358 -10.06 -36.09 -37.47
CA LYS A 358 -10.70 -36.24 -38.79
C LYS A 358 -9.67 -36.17 -39.93
N GLU A 359 -8.75 -35.21 -39.83
CA GLU A 359 -7.69 -35.01 -40.84
C GLU A 359 -6.40 -35.80 -40.55
N LYS A 360 -6.42 -36.65 -39.51
CA LYS A 360 -5.28 -37.42 -38.99
C LYS A 360 -4.09 -36.50 -38.67
N ILE A 361 -4.38 -35.43 -37.91
CA ILE A 361 -3.42 -34.46 -37.40
C ILE A 361 -3.42 -34.57 -35.88
N ASN A 362 -2.35 -35.10 -35.30
CA ASN A 362 -2.28 -35.28 -33.86
C ASN A 362 -1.73 -34.03 -33.14
N ASN A 363 -0.70 -33.36 -33.70
CA ASN A 363 -0.08 -32.14 -33.16
C ASN A 363 0.14 -31.11 -34.28
N GLY A 364 -0.95 -30.58 -34.82
CA GLY A 364 -0.94 -29.52 -35.81
C GLY A 364 -0.66 -28.15 -35.18
N PHE A 365 -0.04 -27.23 -35.92
CA PHE A 365 0.15 -25.86 -35.52
C PHE A 365 -0.58 -24.95 -36.50
N VAL A 366 -1.46 -24.12 -35.97
CA VAL A 366 -2.24 -23.13 -36.70
C VAL A 366 -2.01 -21.76 -36.09
N LYS A 367 -1.94 -20.69 -36.88
CA LYS A 367 -1.83 -19.35 -36.28
C LYS A 367 -3.10 -19.03 -35.49
N GLU A 368 -2.97 -18.45 -34.31
CA GLU A 368 -4.08 -18.14 -33.41
C GLU A 368 -5.17 -17.32 -34.12
N LYS A 369 -4.81 -16.43 -35.03
CA LYS A 369 -5.78 -15.62 -35.79
C LYS A 369 -6.80 -16.43 -36.60
N HIS A 370 -6.52 -17.70 -36.88
CA HIS A 370 -7.43 -18.61 -37.58
C HIS A 370 -8.25 -19.49 -36.64
N VAL A 371 -8.12 -19.31 -35.32
CA VAL A 371 -8.92 -20.03 -34.33
C VAL A 371 -10.02 -19.11 -33.84
N VAL A 372 -11.26 -19.61 -33.88
CA VAL A 372 -12.44 -18.87 -33.42
C VAL A 372 -12.66 -19.15 -31.93
N GLY A 373 -12.69 -18.08 -31.14
CA GLY A 373 -12.75 -18.15 -29.67
C GLY A 373 -11.36 -18.01 -29.02
N ARG A 374 -11.30 -17.96 -27.68
CA ARG A 374 -10.02 -17.89 -26.95
C ARG A 374 -9.42 -19.31 -26.85
N PRO A 375 -8.27 -19.59 -27.48
CA PRO A 375 -7.66 -20.91 -27.41
C PRO A 375 -7.14 -21.12 -25.98
N THR A 376 -7.83 -21.98 -25.24
CA THR A 376 -7.40 -22.42 -23.91
C THR A 376 -7.02 -23.89 -23.99
N GLY A 377 -5.91 -24.27 -23.35
CA GLY A 377 -5.45 -25.67 -23.36
C GLY A 377 -6.55 -26.62 -22.89
N GLY A 378 -6.85 -27.66 -23.68
CA GLY A 378 -7.90 -28.63 -23.43
C GLY A 378 -9.30 -28.25 -23.93
N SER A 379 -9.47 -27.07 -24.55
CA SER A 379 -10.77 -26.65 -25.13
C SER A 379 -10.94 -27.11 -26.58
N LYS A 380 -12.19 -27.19 -27.03
CA LYS A 380 -12.54 -27.34 -28.45
C LYS A 380 -12.72 -25.96 -29.06
N SER A 381 -12.17 -25.76 -30.26
CA SER A 381 -12.35 -24.52 -31.01
C SER A 381 -12.55 -24.84 -32.48
N SER A 382 -13.31 -24.02 -33.19
CA SER A 382 -13.41 -24.13 -34.64
C SER A 382 -12.33 -23.29 -35.31
N ILE A 383 -11.84 -23.78 -36.43
CA ILE A 383 -10.90 -23.05 -37.28
C ILE A 383 -11.68 -22.25 -38.32
N ALA A 384 -11.25 -21.03 -38.61
CA ALA A 384 -11.79 -20.22 -39.69
C ALA A 384 -10.67 -19.42 -40.36
N ASP A 385 -10.70 -19.36 -41.69
CA ASP A 385 -9.74 -18.58 -42.43
C ASP A 385 -9.97 -17.08 -42.28
N ALA A 386 -9.09 -16.43 -41.52
CA ALA A 386 -9.06 -14.97 -41.39
C ALA A 386 -8.69 -14.24 -42.69
N GLY A 387 -8.11 -14.93 -43.69
CA GLY A 387 -7.76 -14.36 -45.00
C GLY A 387 -8.84 -14.47 -46.07
N GLY A 388 -9.88 -15.28 -45.86
CA GLY A 388 -10.98 -15.48 -46.80
C GLY A 388 -10.61 -16.27 -48.07
N HIS A 389 -9.52 -17.03 -48.05
CA HIS A 389 -9.01 -17.85 -49.14
C HIS A 389 -9.55 -19.29 -49.13
N GLY A 390 -10.30 -19.67 -48.09
CA GLY A 390 -10.95 -20.97 -47.97
C GLY A 390 -9.99 -22.03 -47.42
N GLY A 391 -10.33 -22.54 -46.24
CA GLY A 391 -9.51 -23.51 -45.53
C GLY A 391 -8.26 -22.90 -44.90
N VAL A 392 -7.82 -23.48 -43.79
CA VAL A 392 -6.74 -22.95 -42.96
C VAL A 392 -5.54 -23.85 -42.98
N LEU A 393 -4.38 -23.21 -43.14
CA LEU A 393 -3.10 -23.87 -43.15
C LEU A 393 -2.75 -24.44 -41.77
N VAL A 394 -2.59 -25.75 -41.67
CA VAL A 394 -2.10 -26.43 -40.46
C VAL A 394 -0.83 -27.20 -40.75
N ARG A 395 0.17 -26.98 -39.91
CA ARG A 395 1.50 -27.60 -40.00
C ARG A 395 1.61 -28.75 -39.01
N LYS A 396 1.99 -29.96 -39.43
CA LYS A 396 2.01 -31.13 -38.54
C LYS A 396 3.11 -31.17 -37.47
N GLN A 397 4.11 -30.28 -37.53
CA GLN A 397 5.19 -30.20 -36.54
C GLN A 397 5.80 -28.79 -36.53
N ALA A 398 6.16 -28.26 -35.36
CA ALA A 398 6.64 -26.87 -35.21
C ALA A 398 8.14 -26.69 -35.52
N THR A 399 8.95 -27.75 -35.51
CA THR A 399 10.40 -27.69 -35.77
C THR A 399 10.73 -27.68 -37.28
N GLN A 400 10.79 -26.46 -37.83
CA GLN A 400 11.44 -25.94 -39.05
C GLN A 400 11.95 -26.81 -40.23
N ASP A 401 11.57 -26.35 -41.43
CA ASP A 401 12.36 -25.88 -42.60
C ASP A 401 13.24 -26.78 -43.48
N GLU A 402 13.38 -28.10 -43.28
CA GLU A 402 14.18 -28.91 -44.22
C GLU A 402 13.37 -30.01 -44.93
N GLY A 403 12.73 -29.61 -46.03
CA GLY A 403 12.61 -30.44 -47.23
C GLY A 403 11.39 -31.36 -47.37
N LYS A 404 10.61 -31.66 -46.32
CA LYS A 404 9.38 -32.47 -46.46
C LYS A 404 8.24 -31.96 -45.58
N ASN A 405 7.79 -30.75 -45.88
CA ASN A 405 6.60 -30.18 -45.26
C ASN A 405 5.34 -30.91 -45.76
N SER A 406 4.70 -31.74 -44.93
CA SER A 406 3.29 -32.08 -45.16
C SER A 406 2.44 -30.96 -44.57
N ILE A 407 2.22 -29.93 -45.37
CA ILE A 407 1.22 -28.92 -45.07
C ILE A 407 -0.14 -29.53 -45.39
N LYS A 408 -1.11 -29.34 -44.49
CA LYS A 408 -2.50 -29.71 -44.77
C LYS A 408 -3.37 -28.49 -44.59
N PHE A 409 -4.30 -28.32 -45.52
CA PHE A 409 -5.41 -27.42 -45.32
C PHE A 409 -6.46 -28.16 -44.49
N ILE A 410 -7.01 -27.46 -43.51
CA ILE A 410 -8.18 -27.89 -42.76
C ILE A 410 -9.33 -26.99 -43.19
N ASP A 411 -10.45 -27.56 -43.59
CA ASP A 411 -11.61 -26.77 -44.02
C ASP A 411 -12.11 -25.86 -42.89
N ASP A 412 -12.63 -24.70 -43.28
CA ASP A 412 -13.24 -23.76 -42.36
C ASP A 412 -14.42 -24.40 -41.61
N GLY A 413 -14.57 -24.03 -40.34
CA GLY A 413 -15.55 -24.60 -39.43
C GLY A 413 -15.13 -25.95 -38.82
N THR A 414 -13.99 -26.53 -39.22
CA THR A 414 -13.53 -27.78 -38.62
C THR A 414 -13.17 -27.57 -37.16
N GLU A 415 -13.74 -28.40 -36.28
CA GLU A 415 -13.39 -28.42 -34.87
C GLU A 415 -12.02 -29.05 -34.66
N VAL A 416 -11.21 -28.36 -33.85
CA VAL A 416 -9.91 -28.83 -33.38
C VAL A 416 -9.87 -28.79 -31.86
N ASN A 417 -9.14 -29.74 -31.29
CA ASN A 417 -8.83 -29.72 -29.87
C ASN A 417 -7.59 -28.86 -29.67
N VAL A 418 -7.72 -27.76 -28.92
CA VAL A 418 -6.59 -26.90 -28.55
C VAL A 418 -5.75 -27.63 -27.52
N VAL A 419 -4.54 -28.00 -27.90
CA VAL A 419 -3.60 -28.69 -27.03
C VAL A 419 -2.88 -27.67 -26.17
N ARG A 420 -2.15 -26.73 -26.81
CA ARG A 420 -1.39 -25.68 -26.14
C ARG A 420 -1.34 -24.41 -26.98
N HIS A 421 -1.11 -23.28 -26.33
CA HIS A 421 -0.87 -22.01 -27.00
C HIS A 421 0.61 -21.67 -26.92
N TRP A 422 1.18 -21.31 -28.06
CA TRP A 422 2.58 -21.02 -28.28
C TRP A 422 2.72 -19.61 -28.83
N VAL A 423 3.82 -18.96 -28.49
CA VAL A 423 4.16 -17.63 -28.95
C VAL A 423 5.52 -17.68 -29.58
N GLU A 424 5.58 -17.38 -30.88
CA GLU A 424 6.81 -17.22 -31.62
C GLU A 424 7.47 -15.92 -31.15
N VAL A 425 8.70 -16.06 -30.69
CA VAL A 425 9.54 -14.97 -30.23
C VAL A 425 10.77 -14.88 -31.12
N LYS A 426 11.11 -13.67 -31.50
CA LYS A 426 12.37 -13.31 -32.16
C LYS A 426 13.26 -12.61 -31.16
N TRP A 427 14.56 -12.71 -31.33
CA TRP A 427 15.49 -11.86 -30.61
C TRP A 427 16.59 -11.38 -31.54
N ASP A 428 17.03 -10.16 -31.30
CA ASP A 428 18.13 -9.57 -32.05
C ASP A 428 19.46 -10.02 -31.46
N GLY A 429 20.46 -10.22 -32.32
CA GLY A 429 21.83 -10.57 -31.95
C GLY A 429 22.80 -10.04 -33.00
N PRO A 430 24.08 -9.83 -32.65
CA PRO A 430 25.05 -9.22 -33.57
C PRO A 430 25.23 -10.05 -34.85
N ALA A 431 25.38 -9.36 -35.98
CA ALA A 431 25.75 -9.98 -37.25
C ALA A 431 27.09 -10.72 -37.08
N ALA A 432 27.17 -11.93 -37.63
CA ALA A 432 28.31 -12.83 -37.41
C ALA A 432 29.63 -12.15 -37.79
N GLY A 433 30.46 -11.78 -36.81
CA GLY A 433 31.75 -11.16 -37.09
C GLY A 433 32.58 -10.58 -35.93
N GLY A 434 32.03 -10.40 -34.71
CA GLY A 434 32.79 -9.94 -33.54
C GLY A 434 32.87 -11.01 -32.45
N GLY A 435 34.05 -11.22 -31.86
CA GLY A 435 34.44 -12.44 -31.14
C GLY A 435 33.66 -12.80 -29.85
N PHE A 436 33.65 -14.12 -29.63
CA PHE A 436 33.33 -14.93 -28.44
C PHE A 436 32.10 -14.59 -27.57
N GLY A 437 31.02 -15.35 -27.78
CA GLY A 437 30.00 -15.65 -26.76
C GLY A 437 28.59 -15.09 -26.97
N GLY A 438 28.36 -14.26 -27.99
CA GLY A 438 27.03 -13.67 -28.24
C GLY A 438 26.01 -14.65 -28.85
N ILE A 439 24.77 -14.64 -28.34
CA ILE A 439 23.63 -15.35 -28.94
C ILE A 439 23.30 -14.69 -30.29
N LYS A 440 23.27 -15.48 -31.36
CA LYS A 440 22.90 -14.98 -32.70
C LYS A 440 21.42 -14.62 -32.76
N ALA A 441 21.09 -13.64 -33.62
CA ALA A 441 19.69 -13.33 -33.92
C ALA A 441 18.95 -14.62 -34.31
N GLY A 442 17.78 -14.84 -33.75
CA GLY A 442 17.08 -16.11 -33.87
C GLY A 442 15.59 -15.98 -33.65
N LYS A 443 14.89 -17.08 -33.93
CA LYS A 443 13.47 -17.25 -33.59
C LYS A 443 13.31 -18.51 -32.76
N GLY A 444 12.30 -18.52 -31.90
CA GLY A 444 11.91 -19.67 -31.08
C GLY A 444 10.46 -19.57 -30.66
N PHE A 445 9.98 -20.55 -29.90
CA PHE A 445 8.61 -20.58 -29.40
C PHE A 445 8.62 -20.73 -27.88
N VAL A 446 7.72 -20.00 -27.22
CA VAL A 446 7.49 -20.07 -25.77
C VAL A 446 6.03 -20.39 -25.54
N LEU A 447 5.68 -21.17 -24.50
CA LEU A 447 4.29 -21.40 -24.14
C LEU A 447 3.63 -20.08 -23.71
N ALA A 448 2.40 -19.84 -24.16
CA ALA A 448 1.72 -18.58 -23.86
C ALA A 448 1.38 -18.42 -22.38
N GLU A 449 1.17 -19.52 -21.65
CA GLU A 449 0.93 -19.52 -20.20
C GLU A 449 2.16 -19.11 -19.39
N ASP A 450 3.35 -19.27 -19.97
CA ASP A 450 4.61 -18.82 -19.40
C ASP A 450 4.77 -17.28 -19.58
N LEU A 451 3.99 -16.64 -20.45
CA LEU A 451 3.98 -15.18 -20.54
C LEU A 451 2.99 -14.60 -19.50
N PRO A 452 3.43 -13.72 -18.58
CA PRO A 452 2.52 -13.14 -17.60
C PRO A 452 1.44 -12.30 -18.30
N GLU A 453 0.17 -12.66 -18.12
CA GLU A 453 -0.96 -11.91 -18.65
C GLU A 453 -1.03 -10.53 -17.95
N ASP A 454 -0.63 -9.47 -18.66
CA ASP A 454 -0.79 -8.11 -18.15
C ASP A 454 -2.24 -7.65 -18.40
N ASP A 455 -3.15 -7.79 -17.44
CA ASP A 455 -4.55 -7.40 -17.62
C ASP A 455 -4.77 -5.88 -17.60
N VAL A 456 -5.91 -5.44 -18.15
CA VAL A 456 -6.35 -4.05 -18.20
C VAL A 456 -7.21 -3.73 -16.96
N GLN A 457 -7.02 -2.61 -16.27
CA GLN A 457 -7.82 -2.27 -15.09
C GLN A 457 -8.84 -1.15 -15.38
N LEU A 458 -10.05 -1.25 -14.87
CA LEU A 458 -11.04 -0.18 -14.78
C LEU A 458 -11.07 0.34 -13.34
N THR A 459 -11.41 1.62 -13.11
CA THR A 459 -11.59 2.17 -11.77
C THR A 459 -12.71 3.20 -11.76
N GLY A 460 -13.78 2.98 -11.03
CA GLY A 460 -14.95 3.86 -11.01
C GLY A 460 -16.10 3.26 -10.20
N PRO A 461 -17.29 3.88 -10.20
CA PRO A 461 -18.50 3.29 -9.62
C PRO A 461 -18.75 1.88 -10.17
N VAL A 462 -19.21 0.99 -9.30
CA VAL A 462 -19.40 -0.45 -9.63
C VAL A 462 -20.20 -0.65 -10.91
N ASP A 463 -21.35 0.02 -10.99
CA ASP A 463 -22.25 -0.14 -12.14
C ASP A 463 -21.64 0.43 -13.43
N GLY A 464 -20.89 1.52 -13.31
CA GLY A 464 -20.12 2.08 -14.41
C GLY A 464 -19.05 1.10 -14.91
N CYS A 465 -18.29 0.49 -14.00
CA CYS A 465 -17.25 -0.47 -14.36
C CYS A 465 -17.82 -1.68 -15.12
N TRP A 466 -18.96 -2.23 -14.70
CA TRP A 466 -19.59 -3.37 -15.39
C TRP A 466 -20.16 -3.00 -16.75
N ALA A 467 -20.83 -1.85 -16.87
CA ALA A 467 -21.32 -1.36 -18.16
C ALA A 467 -20.16 -1.15 -19.15
N ALA A 468 -19.06 -0.58 -18.66
CA ALA A 468 -17.82 -0.40 -19.40
C ALA A 468 -17.24 -1.73 -19.91
N ALA A 469 -17.20 -2.78 -19.09
CA ALA A 469 -16.70 -4.09 -19.53
C ALA A 469 -17.54 -4.71 -20.66
N ALA A 470 -18.87 -4.62 -20.58
CA ALA A 470 -19.75 -5.15 -21.62
C ALA A 470 -19.58 -4.43 -22.96
N GLU A 471 -19.36 -3.11 -22.94
CA GLU A 471 -19.06 -2.36 -24.17
C GLU A 471 -17.69 -2.72 -24.74
N VAL A 472 -16.70 -3.05 -23.90
CA VAL A 472 -15.40 -3.57 -24.37
C VAL A 472 -15.57 -4.92 -25.08
N GLU A 473 -16.35 -5.84 -24.53
CA GLU A 473 -16.61 -7.16 -25.15
C GLU A 473 -17.22 -7.01 -26.54
N LYS A 474 -18.25 -6.18 -26.63
CA LYS A 474 -18.97 -5.91 -27.86
C LYS A 474 -18.09 -5.23 -28.91
N GLU A 475 -17.30 -4.25 -28.50
CA GLU A 475 -16.47 -3.47 -29.42
C GLU A 475 -15.26 -4.24 -29.92
N LEU A 476 -14.65 -5.05 -29.06
CA LEU A 476 -13.49 -5.85 -29.44
C LEU A 476 -13.86 -7.20 -30.05
N GLU A 477 -15.15 -7.55 -30.04
CA GLU A 477 -15.69 -8.85 -30.48
C GLU A 477 -14.98 -10.02 -29.79
N VAL A 478 -14.66 -9.84 -28.50
CA VAL A 478 -14.02 -10.87 -27.67
C VAL A 478 -14.74 -10.98 -26.33
N GLU A 479 -14.70 -12.19 -25.77
CA GLU A 479 -15.11 -12.41 -24.39
C GLU A 479 -14.06 -11.82 -23.45
N VAL A 480 -14.47 -10.94 -22.53
CA VAL A 480 -13.59 -10.25 -21.59
C VAL A 480 -13.90 -10.74 -20.18
N LEU A 481 -12.93 -11.42 -19.58
CA LEU A 481 -13.06 -11.84 -18.19
C LEU A 481 -12.79 -10.66 -17.27
N ALA A 482 -13.82 -10.20 -16.55
CA ALA A 482 -13.76 -9.10 -15.60
C ALA A 482 -13.69 -9.61 -14.14
N LYS A 483 -12.77 -9.06 -13.35
CA LYS A 483 -12.57 -9.37 -11.93
C LYS A 483 -12.50 -8.08 -11.12
N VAL A 484 -13.45 -7.86 -10.22
CA VAL A 484 -13.47 -6.65 -9.36
C VAL A 484 -12.44 -6.80 -8.23
N GLU A 485 -11.54 -5.83 -8.12
CA GLU A 485 -10.56 -5.65 -7.04
C GLU A 485 -11.07 -4.62 -6.02
N GLY A 486 -11.00 -4.96 -4.73
CA GLY A 486 -11.45 -4.10 -3.63
C GLY A 486 -12.93 -4.23 -3.26
N ALA A 487 -13.76 -4.86 -4.10
CA ALA A 487 -15.02 -5.45 -3.65
C ALA A 487 -14.71 -6.83 -3.03
N LYS A 488 -15.28 -7.15 -1.87
CA LYS A 488 -15.09 -8.46 -1.23
C LYS A 488 -15.47 -9.58 -2.21
N ALA A 489 -14.54 -10.51 -2.44
CA ALA A 489 -14.71 -11.68 -3.31
C ALA A 489 -15.95 -12.47 -2.89
N GLY A 490 -17.05 -12.31 -3.64
CA GLY A 490 -18.35 -12.89 -3.31
C GLY A 490 -19.43 -12.47 -4.31
N ALA A 491 -19.32 -11.26 -4.87
CA ALA A 491 -20.12 -10.84 -6.02
C ALA A 491 -19.56 -11.41 -7.33
N LYS A 492 -19.64 -12.74 -7.51
CA LYS A 492 -19.66 -13.29 -8.89
C LYS A 492 -21.04 -12.94 -9.46
N ALA A 493 -21.17 -11.76 -10.05
CA ALA A 493 -22.30 -11.46 -10.91
C ALA A 493 -22.18 -12.36 -12.15
N LYS A 494 -22.77 -13.57 -12.11
CA LYS A 494 -23.11 -14.28 -13.33
C LYS A 494 -24.24 -13.46 -13.97
N ALA A 495 -23.88 -12.47 -14.79
CA ALA A 495 -24.81 -11.93 -15.77
C ALA A 495 -25.12 -13.06 -16.76
N LYS A 496 -26.05 -13.97 -16.40
CA LYS A 496 -26.69 -14.83 -17.38
C LYS A 496 -27.57 -13.91 -18.21
N ALA A 497 -27.08 -13.49 -19.36
CA ALA A 497 -27.89 -12.83 -20.37
C ALA A 497 -29.07 -13.76 -20.72
N LYS A 498 -30.27 -13.42 -20.22
CA LYS A 498 -31.51 -14.05 -20.67
C LYS A 498 -31.73 -13.65 -22.13
N GLY A 499 -31.64 -14.64 -23.00
CA GLY A 499 -32.37 -14.80 -24.26
C GLY A 499 -32.53 -13.59 -25.16
N ARG A 500 -31.79 -13.58 -26.28
CA ARG A 500 -32.35 -13.05 -27.52
C ARG A 500 -32.92 -14.21 -28.32
N GLY A 501 -34.24 -14.32 -28.28
CA GLY A 501 -35.01 -15.14 -29.21
C GLY A 501 -34.66 -14.80 -30.65
N GLY A 502 -34.77 -15.83 -31.49
CA GLY A 502 -34.39 -15.78 -32.89
C GLY A 502 -35.04 -14.64 -33.65
N ARG A 503 -34.26 -14.06 -34.57
CA ARG A 503 -34.83 -13.43 -35.75
C ARG A 503 -34.53 -14.35 -36.92
N GLY A 504 -35.57 -15.05 -37.37
CA GLY A 504 -35.58 -15.68 -38.67
C GLY A 504 -35.23 -14.64 -39.73
N ARG A 505 -34.23 -14.97 -40.55
CA ARG A 505 -34.05 -14.32 -41.85
C ARG A 505 -35.04 -14.98 -42.81
N GLY A 506 -36.20 -14.34 -42.93
CA GLY A 506 -37.05 -14.53 -44.09
C GLY A 506 -36.71 -13.49 -45.14
N ARG A 507 -36.58 -14.00 -46.38
CA ARG A 507 -36.84 -13.38 -47.69
C ARG A 507 -35.63 -13.13 -48.58
N GLY A 508 -35.80 -13.63 -49.80
CA GLY A 508 -34.92 -13.56 -50.96
C GLY A 508 -35.11 -14.83 -51.75
#